data_AF-A0A2H0X9T2-F1
#
_entry.id   AF-A0A2H0X9T2-F1
#
_cell.length_a   1.000
_cell.length_b   1.000
_cell.length_c   1.000
_cell.angle_alpha   90.00
_cell.angle_beta   90.00
_cell.angle_gamma   90.00
#
_symmetry.space_group_name_H-M   'P 1'
#
loop_
_entity.id
_entity.type
_entity.pdbx_description
1 polymer ?
#
loop_
_entity_poly.entity_id
_entity_poly.type
_entity_poly.pdbx_seq_one_letter_code
_entity_poly.pdbx_strand_id
1 'polypeptide(L)'
;MEKRNSPLFFGIFVAVLTIILVANEAKIIAAEIFFTKGSRLLQNNKGNYAQQLFQKAIKLNPDEPTYLSTTALEWAKAANSPTAIEKSQRLANAAYKLNPNNHLTLKKLFNTYYLLAQQDKHFLQNLDVVTSKLQRIAPTEPRTYLYLAIDYALANRPQEALRYINKALELKGDFYEALVLRESIESTTY
;
A
#
# COMPACT_ATOMS: atom_id res chain seq x y z
N MET A 1 -50.56 20.15 -19.00
CA MET A 1 -50.83 19.49 -17.71
C MET A 1 -49.52 19.30 -16.99
N GLU A 2 -49.23 20.17 -16.03
CA GLU A 2 -47.98 20.16 -15.28
C GLU A 2 -48.13 19.19 -14.09
N LYS A 3 -47.35 18.09 -14.07
CA LYS A 3 -47.34 17.14 -12.95
C LYS A 3 -46.73 17.84 -11.73
N ARG A 4 -47.58 18.35 -10.85
CA ARG A 4 -47.16 18.89 -9.55
C ARG A 4 -46.64 17.74 -8.69
N ASN A 5 -45.33 17.65 -8.52
CA ASN A 5 -44.72 16.66 -7.63
C ASN A 5 -45.30 16.81 -6.21
N SER A 6 -45.83 15.72 -5.65
CA SER A 6 -46.47 15.79 -4.33
C SER A 6 -45.42 15.92 -3.22
N PRO A 7 -45.64 16.79 -2.21
CA PRO A 7 -44.70 16.97 -1.11
C PRO A 7 -44.47 15.69 -0.29
N LEU A 8 -45.43 14.76 -0.30
CA LEU A 8 -45.30 13.45 0.34
C LEU A 8 -44.23 12.58 -0.34
N PHE A 9 -44.19 12.56 -1.68
CA PHE A 9 -43.16 11.81 -2.42
C PHE A 9 -41.76 12.37 -2.13
N PHE A 10 -41.63 13.69 -2.03
CA PHE A 10 -40.38 14.32 -1.65
C PHE A 10 -39.94 13.95 -0.21
N GLY A 11 -40.87 13.96 0.75
CA GLY A 11 -40.59 13.56 2.13
C GLY A 11 -40.14 12.10 2.27
N ILE A 12 -40.81 11.17 1.57
CA ILE A 12 -40.43 9.75 1.54
C ILE A 12 -39.05 9.57 0.90
N PHE A 13 -38.79 10.25 -0.22
CA PHE A 13 -37.50 10.19 -0.89
C PHE A 13 -36.36 10.65 0.02
N VAL A 14 -36.53 11.77 0.71
CA VAL A 14 -35.53 12.27 1.68
C VAL A 14 -35.31 11.26 2.81
N ALA A 15 -36.38 10.71 3.41
CA ALA A 15 -36.25 9.74 4.49
C ALA A 15 -35.49 8.46 4.05
N VAL A 16 -35.80 7.93 2.86
CA VAL A 16 -35.10 6.76 2.31
C VAL A 16 -33.63 7.09 2.05
N LEU A 17 -33.33 8.24 1.45
CA LEU A 17 -31.95 8.68 1.22
C LEU A 17 -31.17 8.81 2.54
N THR A 18 -31.77 9.39 3.58
CA THR A 18 -31.16 9.50 4.90
C THR A 18 -30.84 8.12 5.50
N ILE A 19 -31.77 7.17 5.41
CA ILE A 19 -31.53 5.80 5.90
C ILE A 19 -30.37 5.14 5.15
N ILE A 20 -30.29 5.31 3.82
CA ILE A 20 -29.21 4.76 3.01
C ILE A 20 -27.86 5.36 3.44
N LEU A 21 -27.79 6.68 3.65
CA LEU A 21 -26.57 7.36 4.09
C LEU A 21 -26.13 6.87 5.48
N VAL A 22 -27.04 6.80 6.45
CA VAL A 22 -26.74 6.30 7.81
C VAL A 22 -26.28 4.85 7.78
N ALA A 23 -26.93 4.00 6.98
CA ALA A 23 -26.52 2.60 6.82
C ALA A 23 -25.14 2.48 6.16
N ASN A 24 -24.78 3.39 5.25
CA ASN A 24 -23.45 3.43 4.64
C ASN A 24 -22.36 3.83 5.66
N GLU A 25 -22.60 4.88 6.44
CA GLU A 25 -21.68 5.30 7.51
C GLU A 25 -21.48 4.20 8.55
N ALA A 26 -22.56 3.51 8.94
CA ALA A 26 -22.47 2.37 9.86
C ALA A 26 -21.57 1.24 9.33
N LYS A 27 -21.59 0.98 8.01
CA LYS A 27 -20.68 0.01 7.38
C LYS A 27 -19.23 0.48 7.41
N ILE A 28 -18.96 1.76 7.15
CA ILE A 28 -17.61 2.34 7.19
C ILE A 28 -17.04 2.25 8.61
N ILE A 29 -17.82 2.61 9.62
CA ILE A 29 -17.42 2.50 11.04
C ILE A 29 -17.14 1.03 11.41
N ALA A 30 -18.03 0.11 11.00
CA ALA A 30 -17.81 -1.31 11.24
C ALA A 30 -16.52 -1.82 10.54
N ALA A 31 -16.24 -1.37 9.32
CA ALA A 31 -15.03 -1.69 8.59
C ALA A 31 -13.77 -1.23 9.36
N GLU A 32 -13.77 0.00 9.87
CA GLU A 32 -12.67 0.56 10.67
C GLU A 32 -12.45 -0.25 11.96
N ILE A 33 -13.54 -0.62 12.65
CA ILE A 33 -13.44 -1.48 13.84
C ILE A 33 -12.78 -2.83 13.51
N PHE A 34 -13.17 -3.46 12.40
CA PHE A 34 -12.55 -4.71 11.97
C PHE A 34 -11.08 -4.51 11.60
N PHE A 35 -10.75 -3.45 10.87
CA PHE A 35 -9.37 -3.14 10.49
C PHE A 35 -8.48 -2.89 11.71
N THR A 36 -8.91 -2.02 12.62
CA THR A 36 -8.18 -1.70 13.86
C THR A 36 -8.02 -2.93 14.77
N LYS A 37 -9.03 -3.82 14.85
CA LYS A 37 -8.87 -5.10 15.55
C LYS A 37 -7.87 -6.02 14.83
N GLY A 38 -7.93 -6.09 13.51
CA GLY A 38 -6.97 -6.84 12.68
C GLY A 38 -5.53 -6.39 12.91
N SER A 39 -5.27 -5.08 12.87
CA SER A 39 -3.95 -4.50 13.11
C SER A 39 -3.42 -4.81 14.50
N ARG A 40 -4.27 -4.78 15.53
CA ARG A 40 -3.89 -5.19 16.90
C ARG A 40 -3.54 -6.68 16.98
N LEU A 41 -4.29 -7.55 16.30
CA LEU A 41 -3.95 -8.98 16.27
C LEU A 41 -2.64 -9.23 15.53
N LEU A 42 -2.38 -8.50 14.45
CA LEU A 42 -1.12 -8.57 13.72
C LEU A 42 0.08 -8.20 14.61
N GLN A 43 -0.03 -7.11 15.38
CA GLN A 43 1.00 -6.69 16.35
C GLN A 43 1.26 -7.74 17.44
N ASN A 44 0.27 -8.59 17.74
CA ASN A 44 0.38 -9.70 18.69
C ASN A 44 0.77 -11.03 18.03
N ASN A 45 1.37 -11.01 16.84
CA ASN A 45 1.76 -12.18 16.05
C ASN A 45 0.62 -13.16 15.71
N LYS A 46 -0.63 -12.68 15.72
CA LYS A 46 -1.84 -13.48 15.39
C LYS A 46 -2.27 -13.25 13.93
N GLY A 47 -1.36 -13.47 12.99
CA GLY A 47 -1.54 -13.14 11.57
C GLY A 47 -2.78 -13.75 10.91
N ASN A 48 -3.07 -15.03 11.15
CA ASN A 48 -4.25 -15.70 10.56
C ASN A 48 -5.57 -15.05 10.97
N TYR A 49 -5.71 -14.65 12.24
CA TYR A 49 -6.90 -13.96 12.73
C TYR A 49 -6.98 -12.52 12.19
N ALA A 50 -5.84 -11.84 12.07
CA ALA A 50 -5.77 -10.51 11.47
C ALA A 50 -6.28 -10.53 10.02
N GLN A 51 -5.87 -11.53 9.22
CA GLN A 51 -6.33 -11.69 7.83
C GLN A 51 -7.85 -11.81 7.73
N GLN A 52 -8.50 -12.57 8.62
CA GLN A 52 -9.97 -12.69 8.62
C GLN A 52 -10.65 -11.35 8.91
N LEU A 53 -10.10 -10.55 9.83
CA LEU A 53 -10.66 -9.23 10.16
C LEU A 53 -10.42 -8.22 9.03
N PHE A 54 -9.26 -8.25 8.38
CA PHE A 54 -8.99 -7.42 7.21
C PHE A 54 -9.93 -7.74 6.05
N GLN A 55 -10.23 -9.02 5.79
CA GLN A 55 -11.22 -9.40 4.78
C GLN A 55 -12.62 -8.85 5.10
N LYS A 56 -13.02 -8.85 6.38
CA LYS A 56 -14.29 -8.23 6.80
C LYS A 56 -14.28 -6.71 6.59
N ALA A 57 -13.18 -6.04 6.92
CA ALA A 57 -13.02 -4.60 6.68
C ALA A 57 -13.15 -4.25 5.19
N ILE A 58 -12.40 -4.95 4.32
CA ILE A 58 -12.46 -4.74 2.86
C ILE A 58 -13.85 -5.06 2.30
N LYS A 59 -14.55 -6.08 2.81
CA LYS A 59 -15.93 -6.38 2.36
C LYS A 59 -16.90 -5.24 2.68
N LEU A 60 -16.71 -4.55 3.80
CA LEU A 60 -17.58 -3.46 4.24
C LEU A 60 -17.23 -2.11 3.62
N ASN A 61 -15.95 -1.88 3.35
CA ASN A 61 -15.45 -0.68 2.66
C ASN A 61 -14.31 -1.09 1.69
N PRO A 62 -14.65 -1.51 0.45
CA PRO A 62 -13.68 -2.07 -0.49
C PRO A 62 -12.76 -1.01 -1.11
N ASP A 63 -13.15 0.26 -1.05
CA ASP A 63 -12.47 1.36 -1.71
C ASP A 63 -11.53 2.14 -0.77
N GLU A 64 -11.26 1.62 0.43
CA GLU A 64 -10.31 2.19 1.37
C GLU A 64 -8.86 1.74 1.06
N PRO A 65 -7.99 2.63 0.53
CA PRO A 65 -6.65 2.25 0.09
C PRO A 65 -5.77 1.74 1.23
N THR A 66 -6.02 2.20 2.46
CA THR A 66 -5.28 1.75 3.64
C THR A 66 -5.52 0.28 3.94
N TYR A 67 -6.77 -0.17 3.85
CA TYR A 67 -7.12 -1.57 4.09
C TYR A 67 -6.49 -2.46 3.03
N LEU A 68 -6.60 -2.06 1.76
CA LEU A 68 -6.06 -2.80 0.64
C LEU A 68 -4.52 -2.89 0.69
N SER A 69 -3.81 -1.76 0.81
CA SER A 69 -2.34 -1.73 0.82
C SER A 69 -1.74 -2.45 2.03
N THR A 70 -2.36 -2.32 3.20
CA THR A 70 -1.91 -3.03 4.41
C THR A 70 -2.12 -4.54 4.24
N THR A 71 -3.29 -4.96 3.77
CA THR A 71 -3.58 -6.39 3.57
C THR A 71 -2.73 -6.99 2.46
N ALA A 72 -2.43 -6.23 1.41
CA ALA A 72 -1.50 -6.65 0.36
C ALA A 72 -0.10 -6.93 0.94
N LEU A 73 0.44 -6.00 1.74
CA LEU A 73 1.72 -6.20 2.41
C LEU A 73 1.72 -7.45 3.30
N GLU A 74 0.65 -7.69 4.06
CA GLU A 74 0.57 -8.88 4.89
C GLU A 74 0.48 -10.19 4.09
N TRP A 75 -0.21 -10.19 2.95
CA TRP A 75 -0.17 -11.33 2.03
C TRP A 75 1.20 -11.54 1.41
N ALA A 76 1.93 -10.47 1.05
CA ALA A 76 3.30 -10.58 0.53
C ALA A 76 4.26 -11.15 1.58
N LYS A 77 4.17 -10.71 2.84
CA LYS A 77 5.00 -11.26 3.93
C LYS A 77 4.73 -12.74 4.18
N ALA A 78 3.47 -13.16 4.05
CA ALA A 78 3.03 -14.54 4.25
C ALA A 78 3.05 -15.37 2.94
N ALA A 79 3.57 -14.82 1.83
CA ALA A 79 3.49 -15.45 0.53
C ALA A 79 4.41 -16.68 0.46
N ASN A 80 3.79 -17.86 0.54
CA ASN A 80 4.42 -19.16 0.38
C ASN A 80 3.74 -20.01 -0.72
N SER A 81 2.84 -19.39 -1.48
CA SER A 81 2.06 -20.04 -2.54
C SER A 81 1.68 -19.04 -3.63
N PRO A 82 1.48 -19.50 -4.89
CA PRO A 82 1.01 -18.66 -5.98
C PRO A 82 -0.30 -17.91 -5.65
N THR A 83 -1.21 -18.55 -4.94
CA THR A 83 -2.48 -17.94 -4.50
C THR A 83 -2.29 -16.77 -3.55
N ALA A 84 -1.30 -16.83 -2.66
CA ALA A 84 -0.98 -15.73 -1.76
C ALA A 84 -0.36 -14.54 -2.51
N ILE A 85 0.53 -14.82 -3.46
CA ILE A 85 1.13 -13.83 -4.37
C ILE A 85 0.05 -13.11 -5.17
N GLU A 86 -0.87 -13.86 -5.80
CA GLU A 86 -1.97 -13.30 -6.59
C GLU A 86 -2.88 -12.39 -5.74
N LYS A 87 -3.25 -12.83 -4.53
CA LYS A 87 -4.05 -12.01 -3.60
C LYS A 87 -3.34 -10.72 -3.22
N SER A 88 -2.04 -10.81 -2.91
CA SER A 88 -1.20 -9.65 -2.59
C SER A 88 -1.19 -8.66 -3.75
N GLN A 89 -0.85 -9.12 -4.96
CA GLN A 89 -0.79 -8.30 -6.17
C GLN A 89 -2.13 -7.65 -6.49
N ARG A 90 -3.24 -8.40 -6.41
CA ARG A 90 -4.58 -7.86 -6.67
C ARG A 90 -4.92 -6.70 -5.73
N LEU A 91 -4.66 -6.86 -4.44
CA LEU A 91 -4.92 -5.84 -3.43
C LEU A 91 -3.99 -4.63 -3.60
N ALA A 92 -2.71 -4.86 -3.90
CA ALA A 92 -1.73 -3.81 -4.19
C ALA A 92 -2.16 -2.95 -5.38
N ASN A 93 -2.56 -3.60 -6.49
CA ASN A 93 -3.03 -2.94 -7.69
C ASN A 93 -4.32 -2.13 -7.44
N ALA A 94 -5.25 -2.66 -6.64
CA ALA A 94 -6.46 -1.94 -6.26
C ALA A 94 -6.14 -0.70 -5.41
N ALA A 95 -5.26 -0.83 -4.41
CA ALA A 95 -4.82 0.30 -3.58
C ALA A 95 -4.13 1.39 -4.41
N TYR A 96 -3.28 1.00 -5.37
CA TYR A 96 -2.63 1.93 -6.28
C TYR A 96 -3.64 2.68 -7.15
N LYS A 97 -4.64 1.99 -7.71
CA LYS A 97 -5.68 2.62 -8.55
C LYS A 97 -6.51 3.65 -7.78
N LEU A 98 -6.83 3.37 -6.53
CA LEU A 98 -7.64 4.27 -5.70
C LEU A 98 -6.85 5.48 -5.21
N ASN A 99 -5.56 5.33 -4.93
CA ASN A 99 -4.76 6.42 -4.39
C ASN A 99 -3.31 6.46 -4.92
N PRO A 100 -3.12 6.71 -6.24
CA PRO A 100 -1.83 6.57 -6.91
C PRO A 100 -0.80 7.63 -6.49
N ASN A 101 -1.22 8.68 -5.81
CA ASN A 101 -0.37 9.80 -5.38
C ASN A 101 -0.22 9.88 -3.85
N ASN A 102 -0.81 8.94 -3.10
CA ASN A 102 -0.70 8.98 -1.65
C ASN A 102 0.64 8.40 -1.19
N HIS A 103 1.39 9.22 -0.48
CA HIS A 103 2.72 8.89 0.02
C HIS A 103 2.75 7.62 0.88
N LEU A 104 1.85 7.50 1.87
CA LEU A 104 1.81 6.35 2.77
C LEU A 104 1.42 5.07 2.03
N THR A 105 0.46 5.16 1.11
CA THR A 105 0.07 4.04 0.23
C THR A 105 1.24 3.59 -0.62
N LEU A 106 1.94 4.51 -1.28
CA LEU A 106 3.09 4.18 -2.13
C LEU A 106 4.24 3.54 -1.33
N LYS A 107 4.51 4.00 -0.10
CA LYS A 107 5.52 3.35 0.78
C LYS A 107 5.15 1.91 1.13
N LYS A 108 3.87 1.65 1.40
CA LYS A 108 3.39 0.28 1.63
C LYS A 108 3.50 -0.56 0.38
N LEU A 109 3.10 -0.03 -0.78
CA LEU A 109 3.20 -0.70 -2.06
C LEU A 109 4.65 -1.02 -2.44
N PHE A 110 5.60 -0.12 -2.18
CA PHE A 110 7.02 -0.40 -2.35
C PHE A 110 7.42 -1.66 -1.57
N ASN A 111 7.10 -1.72 -0.27
CA ASN A 111 7.43 -2.88 0.55
C ASN A 111 6.73 -4.15 0.04
N THR A 112 5.48 -4.04 -0.41
CA THR A 112 4.74 -5.16 -1.00
C THR A 112 5.43 -5.69 -2.25
N TYR A 113 5.69 -4.84 -3.23
CA TYR A 113 6.32 -5.25 -4.49
C TYR A 113 7.78 -5.65 -4.30
N TYR A 114 8.49 -5.09 -3.32
CA TYR A 114 9.82 -5.52 -2.94
C TYR A 114 9.84 -6.99 -2.51
N LEU A 115 8.95 -7.37 -1.60
CA LEU A 115 8.83 -8.77 -1.14
C LEU A 115 8.42 -9.70 -2.28
N LEU A 116 7.51 -9.26 -3.15
CA LEU A 116 7.09 -10.05 -4.30
C LEU A 116 8.20 -10.18 -5.36
N ALA A 117 9.00 -9.13 -5.59
CA ALA A 117 10.11 -9.11 -6.54
C ALA A 117 11.26 -10.05 -6.15
N GLN A 118 11.44 -10.31 -4.85
CA GLN A 118 12.37 -11.33 -4.36
C GLN A 118 11.94 -12.75 -4.76
N GLN A 119 10.65 -12.98 -4.98
CA GLN A 119 10.11 -14.28 -5.38
C GLN A 119 10.00 -14.40 -6.90
N ASP A 120 9.62 -13.31 -7.57
CA ASP A 120 9.44 -13.26 -9.01
C ASP A 120 9.82 -11.88 -9.56
N LYS A 121 10.81 -11.86 -10.45
CA LYS A 121 11.38 -10.64 -11.03
C LYS A 121 10.38 -9.81 -11.84
N HIS A 122 9.22 -10.34 -12.25
CA HIS A 122 8.25 -9.51 -12.99
C HIS A 122 7.72 -8.34 -12.16
N PHE A 123 7.73 -8.45 -10.82
CA PHE A 123 7.31 -7.36 -9.93
C PHE A 123 8.29 -6.18 -9.88
N LEU A 124 9.47 -6.29 -10.48
CA LEU A 124 10.41 -5.15 -10.62
C LEU A 124 9.76 -3.99 -11.39
N GLN A 125 8.88 -4.26 -12.35
CA GLN A 125 8.16 -3.20 -13.05
C GLN A 125 7.23 -2.42 -12.11
N ASN A 126 6.62 -3.08 -11.13
CA ASN A 126 5.78 -2.41 -10.15
C ASN A 126 6.59 -1.56 -9.17
N LEU A 127 7.79 -2.02 -8.81
CA LEU A 127 8.73 -1.22 -8.01
C LEU A 127 9.11 0.08 -8.74
N ASP A 128 9.57 -0.01 -9.99
CA ASP A 128 9.96 1.16 -10.80
C ASP A 128 8.85 2.22 -10.88
N VAL A 129 7.61 1.78 -11.08
CA VAL A 129 6.43 2.67 -11.09
C VAL A 129 6.26 3.39 -9.75
N VAL A 130 6.35 2.65 -8.64
CA VAL A 130 6.15 3.19 -7.28
C VAL A 130 7.32 4.10 -6.86
N THR A 131 8.56 3.70 -7.09
CA THR A 131 9.76 4.49 -6.75
C THR A 131 9.83 5.78 -7.56
N SER A 132 9.56 5.71 -8.86
CA SER A 132 9.42 6.90 -9.73
C SER A 132 8.34 7.85 -9.23
N LYS A 133 7.24 7.33 -8.67
CA LYS A 133 6.18 8.15 -8.11
C LYS A 133 6.59 8.80 -6.79
N LEU A 134 7.19 8.04 -5.88
CA LEU A 134 7.72 8.53 -4.61
C LEU A 134 8.74 9.65 -4.84
N GLN A 135 9.63 9.49 -5.82
CA GLN A 135 10.60 10.54 -6.20
C GLN A 135 9.93 11.86 -6.56
N ARG A 136 8.82 11.82 -7.31
CA ARG A 136 8.10 13.03 -7.72
C ARG A 136 7.37 13.70 -6.57
N ILE A 137 6.76 12.93 -5.66
CA ILE A 137 5.91 13.49 -4.59
C ILE A 137 6.65 13.78 -3.29
N ALA A 138 7.80 13.13 -3.06
CA ALA A 138 8.62 13.27 -1.87
C ALA A 138 10.12 13.37 -2.24
N PRO A 139 10.52 14.39 -3.03
CA PRO A 139 11.87 14.55 -3.55
C PRO A 139 12.92 14.92 -2.48
N THR A 140 12.49 15.26 -1.27
CA THR A 140 13.38 15.64 -0.17
C THR A 140 13.42 14.60 0.96
N GLU A 141 12.72 13.47 0.82
CA GLU A 141 12.76 12.40 1.82
C GLU A 141 13.93 11.45 1.51
N PRO A 142 14.91 11.29 2.43
CA PRO A 142 16.04 10.37 2.23
C PRO A 142 15.59 8.94 1.90
N ARG A 143 14.51 8.48 2.52
CA ARG A 143 13.95 7.13 2.33
C ARG A 143 13.46 6.89 0.91
N THR A 144 12.99 7.92 0.20
CA THR A 144 12.63 7.82 -1.22
C THR A 144 13.82 7.42 -2.08
N TYR A 145 15.00 7.98 -1.80
CA TYR A 145 16.24 7.65 -2.51
C TYR A 145 16.81 6.30 -2.12
N LEU A 146 16.63 5.87 -0.86
CA LEU A 146 16.92 4.49 -0.47
C LEU A 146 16.05 3.49 -1.24
N TYR A 147 14.76 3.77 -1.43
CA TYR A 147 13.88 2.90 -2.22
C TYR A 147 14.30 2.81 -3.69
N LEU A 148 14.67 3.94 -4.32
CA LEU A 148 15.26 3.94 -5.66
C LEU A 148 16.55 3.10 -5.70
N ALA A 149 17.43 3.25 -4.72
CA ALA A 149 18.67 2.47 -4.67
C ALA A 149 18.41 0.96 -4.60
N ILE A 150 17.46 0.54 -3.76
CA ILE A 150 17.05 -0.87 -3.64
C ILE A 150 16.49 -1.39 -4.97
N ASP A 151 15.66 -0.60 -5.64
CA ASP A 151 15.06 -0.94 -6.94
C ASP A 151 16.13 -1.14 -8.02
N TYR A 152 17.08 -0.20 -8.16
CA TYR A 152 18.22 -0.36 -9.07
C TYR A 152 19.13 -1.54 -8.70
N ALA A 153 19.35 -1.80 -7.40
CA ALA A 153 20.15 -2.94 -6.95
C ALA A 153 19.47 -4.27 -7.34
N LEU A 154 18.16 -4.40 -7.13
CA LEU A 154 17.39 -5.57 -7.55
C LEU A 154 17.34 -5.74 -9.07
N ALA A 155 17.38 -4.64 -9.82
CA ALA A 155 17.51 -4.63 -11.28
C ALA A 155 18.94 -4.92 -11.78
N ASN A 156 19.87 -5.30 -10.89
CA ASN A 156 21.28 -5.58 -11.20
C ASN A 156 22.02 -4.37 -11.80
N ARG A 157 21.71 -3.16 -11.30
CA ARG A 157 22.28 -1.87 -11.73
C ARG A 157 22.98 -1.18 -10.55
N PRO A 158 24.14 -1.72 -10.12
CA PRO A 158 24.80 -1.29 -8.88
C PRO A 158 25.31 0.16 -8.92
N GLN A 159 25.74 0.67 -10.08
CA GLN A 159 26.23 2.05 -10.21
C GLN A 159 25.10 3.07 -9.97
N GLU A 160 23.92 2.83 -10.53
CA GLU A 160 22.74 3.65 -10.30
C GLU A 160 22.26 3.53 -8.85
N ALA A 161 22.32 2.33 -8.27
CA ALA A 161 22.02 2.14 -6.86
C ALA A 161 22.93 2.99 -5.97
N LEU A 162 24.24 2.95 -6.17
CA LEU A 162 25.22 3.77 -5.43
C LEU A 162 24.96 5.27 -5.60
N ARG A 163 24.60 5.73 -6.80
CA ARG A 163 24.22 7.13 -7.03
C ARG A 163 23.04 7.56 -6.17
N TYR A 164 22.01 6.72 -6.04
CA TYR A 164 20.84 7.04 -5.22
C TYR A 164 21.09 6.88 -3.72
N ILE A 165 21.98 5.97 -3.32
CA ILE A 165 22.47 5.88 -1.94
C ILE A 165 23.16 7.18 -1.54
N ASN A 166 24.05 7.71 -2.39
CA ASN A 166 24.75 8.97 -2.11
C ASN A 166 23.76 10.13 -1.94
N LYS A 167 22.73 10.23 -2.78
CA LYS A 167 21.64 11.22 -2.59
C LYS A 167 20.88 11.04 -1.28
N ALA A 168 20.61 9.80 -0.87
CA ALA A 168 19.96 9.53 0.42
C ALA A 168 20.84 10.02 1.59
N LEU A 169 22.16 9.80 1.50
CA LEU A 169 23.15 10.21 2.50
C LEU A 169 23.41 11.73 2.49
N GLU A 170 23.32 12.39 1.33
CA GLU A 170 23.37 13.86 1.23
C GLU A 170 22.21 14.51 2.01
N LEU A 171 21.02 13.92 1.94
CA LEU A 171 19.84 14.40 2.67
C LEU A 171 19.85 14.00 4.14
N LYS A 172 20.46 12.87 4.48
CA LYS A 172 20.61 12.36 5.84
C LYS A 172 21.91 11.56 5.99
N GLY A 173 22.96 12.23 6.49
CA GLY A 173 24.31 11.66 6.57
C GLY A 173 24.43 10.39 7.44
N ASP A 174 23.61 10.27 8.48
CA ASP A 174 23.57 9.14 9.41
C ASP A 174 22.49 8.10 9.05
N PHE A 175 22.08 8.04 7.78
CA PHE A 175 21.04 7.11 7.35
C PHE A 175 21.57 5.67 7.30
N TYR A 176 21.50 4.99 8.44
CA TYR A 176 22.04 3.65 8.67
C TYR A 176 21.68 2.65 7.56
N GLU A 177 20.40 2.56 7.17
CA GLU A 177 19.99 1.61 6.12
C GLU A 177 20.66 1.89 4.75
N ALA A 178 20.96 3.15 4.43
CA ALA A 178 21.68 3.50 3.20
C ALA A 178 23.17 3.15 3.28
N LEU A 179 23.79 3.30 4.45
CA LEU A 179 25.19 2.90 4.69
C LEU A 179 25.35 1.37 4.55
N VAL A 180 24.45 0.60 5.16
CA VAL A 180 24.44 -0.87 5.07
C VAL A 180 24.25 -1.33 3.62
N LEU A 181 23.32 -0.71 2.88
CA LEU A 181 23.11 -1.06 1.48
C LEU A 181 24.36 -0.76 0.63
N ARG A 182 25.04 0.36 0.89
CA ARG A 182 26.28 0.72 0.19
C ARG A 182 27.35 -0.36 0.35
N GLU A 183 27.62 -0.75 1.59
CA GLU A 183 28.61 -1.76 1.94
C GLU A 183 28.29 -3.11 1.27
N SER A 184 27.01 -3.51 1.24
CA SER A 184 26.58 -4.73 0.58
C SER A 184 26.83 -4.73 -0.94
N ILE A 185 26.67 -3.58 -1.61
CA ILE A 185 26.88 -3.45 -3.06
C ILE A 185 28.38 -3.41 -3.37
N GLU A 186 29.14 -2.62 -2.61
CA GLU A 186 30.58 -2.49 -2.79
C GLU A 186 31.30 -3.82 -2.57
N SER A 187 30.94 -4.56 -1.52
CA SER A 187 31.53 -5.89 -1.24
C SER A 187 31.25 -6.95 -2.31
N THR A 188 30.19 -6.81 -3.11
CA THR A 188 29.90 -7.72 -4.24
C THR A 188 30.56 -7.31 -5.57
N THR A 189 31.23 -6.16 -5.61
CA THR A 189 31.85 -5.61 -6.83
C THR A 189 33.37 -5.86 -6.88
N TYR A 190 33.97 -6.35 -5.78
CA TYR A 190 35.37 -6.80 -5.68
C TYR A 190 35.48 -8.32 -5.78
#